data_AF-L7VVI3-F1
#
_entry.id   AF-L7VVI3-F1
#
_cell.length_a   1.000
_cell.length_b   1.000
_cell.length_c   1.000
_cell.angle_alpha   90.00
_cell.angle_beta   90.00
_cell.angle_gamma   90.00
#
_symmetry.space_group_name_H-M   'P 1'
#
loop_
_entity.id
_entity.type
_entity.pdbx_description
1 polymer ?
#
loop_
_entity_poly.entity_id
_entity_poly.type
_entity_poly.pdbx_seq_one_letter_code
_entity_poly.pdbx_strand_id
1 'polypeptide(L)'
;MGVQRARSWRKATGFIAATGLVLVACGGGSSKLSGDDLAGELDGLCRTATRAIDKLDPEDGADYYTDAADLLETAGEDIGKLSADDGSAGDVEDFVSLIEDEVKALQDVADAADSGDATALAAAQADLAETSAEADELAGDLEADRCVGIGVAALSGATITPTVTTVTETTVAETTTTVAETTTTSTIPPTTVPITLPQTVPPTLPPPPVTTLPEVPTGSITTGNMMDTWIAPPGFTFDQDASDVWAGVIFAPEGVASIAPFIVAYEGGAMYSDDGSLYAMGALELTSDFTDGQISDWIDYESAGNGEVQTTPGGLSVWYEPPAADSTYALYLWILGKYGMYVTLDVGIDGLPFVDAFTTANFE
;
A
#
# COMPACT_ATOMS: atom_id res chain seq x y z
N MET A 1 -51.52 -4.60 -2.87
CA MET A 1 -51.60 -3.20 -2.40
C MET A 1 -51.04 -3.16 -0.98
N GLY A 2 -49.86 -2.59 -0.79
CA GLY A 2 -49.17 -2.52 0.49
C GLY A 2 -47.80 -1.88 0.29
N VAL A 3 -47.79 -0.55 0.12
CA VAL A 3 -46.60 0.27 -0.07
C VAL A 3 -45.88 0.40 1.28
N GLN A 4 -44.71 -0.22 1.43
CA GLN A 4 -43.80 0.09 2.54
C GLN A 4 -43.01 1.35 2.19
N ARG A 5 -43.15 2.37 3.03
CA ARG A 5 -42.51 3.67 2.92
C ARG A 5 -41.08 3.58 3.43
N ALA A 6 -40.13 3.99 2.61
CA ALA A 6 -38.74 4.25 2.98
C ALA A 6 -38.69 5.28 4.12
N ARG A 7 -37.98 4.96 5.19
CA ARG A 7 -37.59 5.92 6.24
C ARG A 7 -36.27 6.54 5.81
N SER A 8 -36.32 7.76 5.30
CA SER A 8 -35.16 8.63 5.14
C SER A 8 -34.55 8.92 6.51
N TRP A 9 -33.39 8.34 6.80
CA TRP A 9 -32.55 8.80 7.91
C TRP A 9 -31.88 10.10 7.48
N ARG A 10 -32.18 11.18 8.20
CA ARG A 10 -31.47 12.45 8.07
C ARG A 10 -30.08 12.22 8.66
N LYS A 11 -29.04 12.17 7.82
CA LYS A 11 -27.65 12.27 8.27
C LYS A 11 -27.50 13.63 8.95
N ALA A 12 -27.15 13.59 10.24
CA ALA A 12 -26.83 14.79 11.00
C ALA A 12 -25.41 15.19 10.63
N THR A 13 -25.28 16.32 9.91
CA THR A 13 -24.01 16.99 9.65
C THR A 13 -23.40 17.37 10.99
N GLY A 14 -22.47 16.55 11.48
CA GLY A 14 -21.70 16.83 12.69
C GLY A 14 -20.65 17.87 12.34
N PHE A 15 -20.90 19.13 12.71
CA PHE A 15 -19.84 20.14 12.80
C PHE A 15 -18.78 19.60 13.76
N ILE A 16 -17.64 19.12 13.23
CA ILE A 16 -16.44 18.91 14.03
C ILE A 16 -15.99 20.29 14.47
N ALA A 17 -16.29 20.61 15.72
CA ALA A 17 -15.76 21.81 16.36
C ALA A 17 -14.24 21.65 16.42
N ALA A 18 -13.54 22.34 15.52
CA ALA A 18 -12.11 22.57 15.55
C ALA A 18 -11.74 23.04 16.97
N THR A 19 -11.33 22.08 17.80
CA THR A 19 -10.88 22.34 19.15
C THR A 19 -9.49 22.89 18.98
N GLY A 20 -9.39 24.21 18.85
CA GLY A 20 -8.14 24.93 18.71
C GLY A 20 -7.18 24.50 19.81
N LEU A 21 -6.29 23.58 19.47
CA LEU A 21 -5.05 23.35 20.17
C LEU A 21 -4.25 24.63 19.95
N VAL A 22 -4.49 25.58 20.87
CA VAL A 22 -3.62 26.73 21.08
C VAL A 22 -2.30 26.14 21.53
N LEU A 23 -1.47 25.72 20.57
CA LEU A 23 -0.04 25.71 20.75
C LEU A 23 0.28 27.11 21.23
N VAL A 24 0.73 27.19 22.47
CA VAL A 24 1.28 28.38 23.09
C VAL A 24 2.56 28.67 22.30
N ALA A 25 2.40 29.22 21.10
CA ALA A 25 3.49 29.70 20.27
C ALA A 25 4.16 30.81 21.07
N CYS A 26 5.36 30.50 21.51
CA CYS A 26 6.23 31.36 22.27
C CYS A 26 6.63 32.56 21.42
N GLY A 27 5.86 33.64 21.52
CA GLY A 27 6.29 35.03 21.42
C GLY A 27 7.29 35.42 20.33
N GLY A 28 6.76 35.90 19.21
CA GLY A 28 6.99 37.28 18.74
C GLY A 28 8.43 37.77 18.54
N GLY A 29 9.38 36.88 18.25
CA GLY A 29 10.70 37.22 17.74
C GLY A 29 10.80 36.73 16.30
N SER A 30 10.98 37.62 15.34
CA SER A 30 11.21 37.32 13.92
C SER A 30 12.59 36.68 13.66
N SER A 31 13.05 35.82 14.57
CA SER A 31 14.24 35.03 14.39
C SER A 31 13.89 33.84 13.51
N LYS A 32 14.65 33.69 12.43
CA LYS A 32 14.62 32.47 11.61
C LYS A 32 14.91 31.26 12.51
N LEU A 33 14.21 30.16 12.28
CA LEU A 33 14.41 28.88 12.95
C LEU A 33 15.75 28.30 12.50
N SER A 34 16.47 27.70 13.44
CA SER A 34 17.63 26.86 13.11
C SER A 34 17.15 25.53 12.51
N GLY A 35 18.04 24.75 11.88
CA GLY A 35 17.69 23.43 11.31
C GLY A 35 16.93 22.54 12.30
N ASP A 36 17.50 22.29 13.49
CA ASP A 36 16.86 21.47 14.52
C ASP A 36 15.50 22.03 14.99
N ASP A 37 15.37 23.35 15.13
CA ASP A 37 14.09 23.97 15.54
C ASP A 37 13.06 23.89 14.42
N LEU A 38 13.49 24.04 13.16
CA LEU A 38 12.65 23.92 11.98
C LEU A 38 12.13 22.49 11.82
N ALA A 39 13.01 21.50 11.89
CA ALA A 39 12.67 20.08 11.87
C ALA A 39 11.63 19.74 12.95
N GLY A 40 11.84 20.22 14.19
CA GLY A 40 10.90 20.00 15.29
C GLY A 40 9.52 20.64 15.08
N GLU A 41 9.44 21.83 14.47
CA GLU A 41 8.16 22.48 14.13
C GLU A 41 7.46 21.79 12.95
N LEU A 42 8.21 21.42 11.90
CA LEU A 42 7.72 20.60 10.78
C LEU A 42 7.10 19.30 11.28
N ASP A 43 7.86 18.54 12.08
CA ASP A 43 7.39 17.29 12.69
C ASP A 43 6.10 17.46 13.48
N GLY A 44 5.97 18.58 14.20
CA GLY A 44 4.79 18.93 14.98
C GLY A 44 3.56 19.16 14.11
N LEU A 45 3.71 19.91 13.02
CA LEU A 45 2.64 20.20 12.06
C LEU A 45 2.22 18.93 11.31
N CYS A 46 3.20 18.21 10.77
CA CYS A 46 3.04 16.95 10.06
C CYS A 46 2.32 15.90 10.90
N ARG A 47 2.77 15.66 12.13
CA ARG A 47 2.07 14.78 13.09
C ARG A 47 0.64 15.22 13.38
N THR A 48 0.37 16.52 13.38
CA THR A 48 -0.99 17.05 13.61
C THR A 48 -1.89 16.75 12.42
N ALA A 49 -1.38 16.92 11.19
CA ALA A 49 -2.06 16.59 9.95
C ALA A 49 -2.36 15.08 9.87
N THR A 50 -1.36 14.21 10.05
CA THR A 50 -1.55 12.74 10.05
C THR A 50 -2.63 12.31 11.03
N ARG A 51 -2.61 12.81 12.27
CA ARG A 51 -3.63 12.50 13.29
C ARG A 51 -5.02 13.03 12.97
N ALA A 52 -5.13 14.04 12.12
CA ALA A 52 -6.41 14.53 11.66
C ALA A 52 -6.94 13.63 10.54
N ILE A 53 -6.08 13.24 9.59
CA ILE A 53 -6.37 12.29 8.52
C ILE A 53 -6.77 10.92 9.08
N ASP A 54 -6.04 10.39 10.08
CA ASP A 54 -6.33 9.12 10.76
C ASP A 54 -7.73 9.06 11.41
N LYS A 55 -8.37 10.20 11.63
CA LYS A 55 -9.71 10.28 12.23
C LYS A 55 -10.83 10.36 11.20
N LEU A 56 -10.50 10.53 9.92
CA LEU A 56 -11.47 10.50 8.85
C LEU A 56 -12.04 9.08 8.73
N ASP A 57 -13.33 8.98 8.37
CA ASP A 57 -13.99 7.70 8.21
C ASP A 57 -13.79 7.22 6.77
N PRO A 58 -13.04 6.12 6.53
CA PRO A 58 -12.83 5.62 5.19
C PRO A 58 -14.10 5.18 4.47
N GLU A 59 -15.18 4.89 5.20
CA GLU A 59 -16.47 4.54 4.62
C GLU A 59 -17.14 5.72 3.90
N ASP A 60 -16.62 6.95 4.05
CA ASP A 60 -17.11 8.15 3.35
C ASP A 60 -16.65 8.24 1.88
N GLY A 61 -15.76 7.34 1.42
CA GLY A 61 -15.43 7.18 -0.01
C GLY A 61 -14.79 8.42 -0.64
N ALA A 62 -15.43 9.04 -1.63
CA ALA A 62 -14.89 10.26 -2.27
C ALA A 62 -14.79 11.46 -1.29
N ASP A 63 -15.72 11.55 -0.33
CA ASP A 63 -15.72 12.61 0.69
C ASP A 63 -14.48 12.47 1.60
N TYR A 64 -14.02 11.23 1.88
CA TYR A 64 -12.81 10.98 2.67
C TYR A 64 -11.57 11.62 2.03
N TYR A 65 -11.38 11.47 0.71
CA TYR A 65 -10.21 12.03 0.01
C TYR A 65 -10.27 13.56 -0.07
N THR A 66 -11.47 14.11 -0.20
CA THR A 66 -11.68 15.57 -0.17
C THR A 66 -11.31 16.14 1.20
N ASP A 67 -11.79 15.52 2.28
CA ASP A 67 -11.48 15.94 3.65
C ASP A 67 -9.97 15.80 3.96
N ALA A 68 -9.31 14.75 3.44
CA ALA A 68 -7.87 14.57 3.56
C ALA A 68 -7.09 15.68 2.83
N ALA A 69 -7.52 16.05 1.62
CA ALA A 69 -6.92 17.14 0.85
C ALA A 69 -7.03 18.48 1.60
N ASP A 70 -8.19 18.81 2.18
CA ASP A 70 -8.38 20.04 2.95
C ASP A 70 -7.49 20.11 4.21
N LEU A 71 -7.29 18.96 4.89
CA LEU A 71 -6.39 18.87 6.04
C LEU A 71 -4.93 19.05 5.64
N LEU A 72 -4.54 18.50 4.49
CA LEU A 72 -3.19 18.60 3.95
C LEU A 72 -2.89 20.01 3.43
N GLU A 73 -3.85 20.67 2.78
CA GLU A 73 -3.76 22.08 2.38
C GLU A 73 -3.55 22.98 3.60
N THR A 74 -4.32 22.76 4.68
CA THR A 74 -4.14 23.49 5.94
C THR A 74 -2.74 23.29 6.53
N ALA A 75 -2.20 22.07 6.46
CA ALA A 75 -0.86 21.77 6.92
C ALA A 75 0.20 22.49 6.07
N GLY A 76 0.08 22.47 4.75
CA GLY A 76 0.96 23.19 3.82
C GLY A 76 0.96 24.70 4.08
N GLU A 77 -0.21 25.30 4.31
CA GLU A 77 -0.30 26.71 4.69
C GLU A 77 0.42 27.03 6.01
N ASP A 78 0.31 26.15 7.01
CA ASP A 78 0.97 26.34 8.30
C ASP A 78 2.49 26.13 8.22
N ILE A 79 2.95 25.17 7.42
CA ILE A 79 4.36 24.96 7.12
C ILE A 79 4.95 26.17 6.38
N GLY A 80 4.24 26.71 5.38
CA GLY A 80 4.67 27.90 4.64
C GLY A 80 4.77 29.18 5.48
N LYS A 81 4.21 29.18 6.70
CA LYS A 81 4.37 30.29 7.66
C LYS A 81 5.64 30.17 8.51
N LEU A 82 6.32 29.03 8.50
CA LEU A 82 7.58 28.84 9.23
C LEU A 82 8.66 29.75 8.62
N SER A 83 9.41 30.44 9.48
CA SER A 83 10.55 31.25 9.04
C SER A 83 11.82 30.42 9.10
N ALA A 84 12.14 29.68 8.03
CA ALA A 84 13.40 28.95 7.92
C ALA A 84 14.61 29.90 7.78
N ASP A 85 15.81 29.40 8.06
CA ASP A 85 17.05 30.09 7.75
C ASP A 85 17.31 30.16 6.24
N ASP A 86 18.30 30.95 5.80
CA ASP A 86 18.59 31.08 4.37
C ASP A 86 19.10 29.78 3.73
N GLY A 87 19.53 28.80 4.54
CA GLY A 87 19.98 27.49 4.06
C GLY A 87 18.81 26.58 3.71
N SER A 88 17.72 26.64 4.49
CA SER A 88 16.60 25.69 4.41
C SER A 88 15.32 26.30 3.82
N ALA A 89 15.31 27.61 3.56
CA ALA A 89 14.11 28.29 3.04
C ALA A 89 13.67 27.82 1.65
N GLY A 90 14.62 27.44 0.78
CA GLY A 90 14.30 26.87 -0.53
C GLY A 90 13.63 25.51 -0.38
N ASP A 91 14.24 24.63 0.42
CA ASP A 91 13.73 23.28 0.67
C ASP A 91 12.33 23.31 1.32
N VAL A 92 12.05 24.27 2.22
CA VAL A 92 10.69 24.44 2.76
C VAL A 92 9.69 24.93 1.70
N GLU A 93 10.10 25.82 0.79
CA GLU A 93 9.21 26.29 -0.30
C GLU A 93 8.90 25.15 -1.28
N ASP A 94 9.92 24.36 -1.65
CA ASP A 94 9.76 23.18 -2.50
C ASP A 94 8.89 22.12 -1.80
N PHE A 95 9.04 21.92 -0.48
CA PHE A 95 8.23 20.99 0.29
C PHE A 95 6.76 21.41 0.35
N VAL A 96 6.48 22.70 0.54
CA VAL A 96 5.11 23.23 0.45
C VAL A 96 4.52 23.03 -0.95
N SER A 97 5.32 23.23 -2.01
CA SER A 97 4.87 22.97 -3.38
C SER A 97 4.50 21.50 -3.60
N LEU A 98 5.27 20.56 -3.04
CA LEU A 98 4.95 19.13 -3.13
C LEU A 98 3.68 18.78 -2.36
N ILE A 99 3.46 19.39 -1.19
CA ILE A 99 2.19 19.26 -0.44
C ILE A 99 1.01 19.78 -1.29
N GLU A 100 1.16 20.90 -2.00
CA GLU A 100 0.12 21.40 -2.92
C GLU A 100 -0.17 20.42 -4.07
N ASP A 101 0.85 19.73 -4.58
CA ASP A 101 0.70 18.70 -5.59
C ASP A 101 0.03 17.42 -5.03
N GLU A 102 0.33 17.01 -3.80
CA GLU A 102 -0.37 15.92 -3.10
C GLU A 102 -1.86 16.24 -2.87
N VAL A 103 -2.19 17.49 -2.46
CA VAL A 103 -3.56 17.97 -2.31
C VAL A 103 -4.33 17.82 -3.63
N LYS A 104 -3.71 18.20 -4.74
CA LYS A 104 -4.32 18.06 -6.06
C LYS A 104 -4.51 16.60 -6.46
N ALA A 105 -3.52 15.75 -6.21
CA ALA A 105 -3.62 14.32 -6.51
C ALA A 105 -4.73 13.65 -5.67
N LEU A 106 -4.91 14.02 -4.39
CA LEU A 106 -6.03 13.59 -3.57
C LEU A 106 -7.39 14.03 -4.13
N GLN A 107 -7.49 15.25 -4.64
CA GLN A 107 -8.71 15.73 -5.32
C GLN A 107 -8.99 14.92 -6.60
N ASP A 108 -7.96 14.60 -7.39
CA ASP A 108 -8.10 13.76 -8.58
C ASP A 108 -8.55 12.32 -8.21
N VAL A 109 -8.07 11.77 -7.09
CA VAL A 109 -8.55 10.49 -6.53
C VAL A 109 -10.02 10.59 -6.13
N ALA A 110 -10.44 11.67 -5.45
CA ALA A 110 -11.82 11.91 -5.06
C ALA A 110 -12.77 11.96 -6.28
N ASP A 111 -12.40 12.72 -7.31
CA ASP A 111 -13.16 12.87 -8.55
C ASP A 111 -13.27 11.53 -9.32
N ALA A 112 -12.18 10.77 -9.38
CA ALA A 112 -12.18 9.45 -9.99
C ALA A 112 -13.03 8.43 -9.22
N ALA A 113 -13.00 8.49 -7.88
CA ALA A 113 -13.82 7.67 -6.99
C ALA A 113 -15.31 7.98 -7.16
N ASP A 114 -15.72 9.26 -7.20
CA ASP A 114 -17.11 9.68 -7.38
C ASP A 114 -17.66 9.28 -8.77
N SER A 115 -16.82 9.37 -9.80
CA SER A 115 -17.18 8.97 -11.17
C SER A 115 -17.19 7.45 -11.39
N GLY A 116 -16.57 6.67 -10.50
CA GLY A 116 -16.40 5.22 -10.65
C GLY A 116 -15.47 4.81 -11.80
N ASP A 117 -14.61 5.71 -12.28
CA ASP A 117 -13.63 5.42 -13.32
C ASP A 117 -12.39 4.78 -12.70
N ALA A 118 -12.37 3.45 -12.69
CA ALA A 118 -11.26 2.68 -12.13
C ALA A 118 -9.90 2.95 -12.80
N THR A 119 -9.88 3.39 -14.07
CA THR A 119 -8.61 3.71 -14.76
C THR A 119 -8.09 5.07 -14.30
N ALA A 120 -8.98 6.07 -14.22
CA ALA A 120 -8.63 7.38 -13.68
C ALA A 120 -8.21 7.28 -12.20
N LEU A 121 -8.90 6.45 -11.42
CA LEU A 121 -8.59 6.24 -10.00
C LEU A 121 -7.19 5.65 -9.82
N ALA A 122 -6.85 4.60 -10.57
CA ALA A 122 -5.52 3.99 -10.50
C ALA A 122 -4.41 4.95 -10.93
N ALA A 123 -4.67 5.81 -11.93
CA ALA A 123 -3.72 6.84 -12.36
C ALA A 123 -3.52 7.90 -11.27
N ALA A 124 -4.60 8.43 -10.69
CA ALA A 124 -4.53 9.43 -9.64
C ALA A 124 -3.85 8.90 -8.37
N GLN A 125 -4.07 7.63 -8.02
CA GLN A 125 -3.37 6.96 -6.90
C GLN A 125 -1.86 6.81 -7.17
N ALA A 126 -1.47 6.51 -8.41
CA ALA A 126 -0.06 6.43 -8.80
C ALA A 126 0.62 7.80 -8.75
N ASP A 127 -0.05 8.83 -9.26
CA ASP A 127 0.45 10.22 -9.21
C ASP A 127 0.61 10.69 -7.76
N LEU A 128 -0.35 10.40 -6.86
CA LEU A 128 -0.22 10.71 -5.43
C LEU A 128 0.98 9.99 -4.79
N ALA A 129 1.18 8.70 -5.11
CA ALA A 129 2.31 7.94 -4.57
C ALA A 129 3.68 8.46 -5.05
N GLU A 130 3.77 8.92 -6.31
CA GLU A 130 4.98 9.53 -6.86
C GLU A 130 5.29 10.86 -6.16
N THR A 131 4.30 11.76 -6.05
CA THR A 131 4.48 13.05 -5.37
C THR A 131 4.81 12.88 -3.89
N SER A 132 4.19 11.92 -3.20
CA SER A 132 4.52 11.63 -1.80
C SER A 132 5.94 11.12 -1.63
N ALA A 133 6.46 10.30 -2.54
CA ALA A 133 7.85 9.86 -2.47
C ALA A 133 8.83 11.04 -2.62
N GLU A 134 8.54 11.99 -3.51
CA GLU A 134 9.33 13.22 -3.65
C GLU A 134 9.25 14.10 -2.39
N ALA A 135 8.06 14.22 -1.79
CA ALA A 135 7.86 14.94 -0.54
C ALA A 135 8.64 14.30 0.61
N ASP A 136 8.66 12.96 0.69
CA ASP A 136 9.36 12.19 1.71
C ASP A 136 10.89 12.36 1.63
N GLU A 137 11.45 12.39 0.41
CA GLU A 137 12.87 12.68 0.20
C GLU A 137 13.22 14.07 0.75
N LEU A 138 12.40 15.08 0.46
CA LEU A 138 12.64 16.44 0.91
C LEU A 138 12.39 16.64 2.41
N ALA A 139 11.41 15.93 2.97
CA ALA A 139 11.23 15.83 4.41
C ALA A 139 12.47 15.26 5.10
N GLY A 140 13.09 14.24 4.51
CA GLY A 140 14.36 13.67 4.97
C GLY A 140 15.52 14.67 4.94
N ASP A 141 15.64 15.45 3.86
CA ASP A 141 16.65 16.52 3.74
C ASP A 141 16.45 17.64 4.78
N LEU A 142 15.19 17.87 5.19
CA LEU A 142 14.79 18.80 6.26
C LEU A 142 14.87 18.19 7.67
N GLU A 143 15.29 16.93 7.81
CA GLU A 143 15.30 16.15 9.07
C GLU A 143 13.91 16.07 9.75
N ALA A 144 12.84 16.18 8.97
CA ALA A 144 11.45 16.16 9.43
C ALA A 144 10.81 14.77 9.27
N ASP A 145 11.31 13.79 10.03
CA ASP A 145 10.94 12.37 9.91
C ASP A 145 9.42 12.11 10.03
N ARG A 146 8.66 12.98 10.70
CA ARG A 146 7.20 12.84 10.86
C ARG A 146 6.41 13.39 9.68
N CYS A 147 7.07 14.04 8.75
CA CYS A 147 6.48 14.50 7.50
C CYS A 147 6.48 13.43 6.41
N VAL A 148 7.17 12.30 6.64
CA VAL A 148 7.17 11.16 5.72
C VAL A 148 5.80 10.48 5.69
N GLY A 149 5.28 10.26 4.50
CA GLY A 149 4.10 9.44 4.23
C GLY A 149 2.76 10.10 4.51
N ILE A 150 2.68 11.44 4.62
CA ILE A 150 1.40 12.11 4.94
C ILE A 150 0.39 11.97 3.82
N GLY A 151 0.78 12.18 2.55
CA GLY A 151 -0.13 12.04 1.41
C GLY A 151 -0.64 10.61 1.23
N VAL A 152 0.24 9.61 1.37
CA VAL A 152 -0.13 8.18 1.27
C VAL A 152 -0.89 7.65 2.48
N ALA A 153 -0.81 8.30 3.65
CA ALA A 153 -1.64 7.92 4.81
C ALA A 153 -3.14 7.99 4.46
N ALA A 154 -3.54 8.92 3.59
CA ALA A 154 -4.91 8.99 3.09
C ALA A 154 -5.28 7.80 2.17
N LEU A 155 -4.32 7.19 1.48
CA LEU A 155 -4.63 6.01 0.66
C LEU A 155 -4.94 4.76 1.50
N SER A 156 -4.43 4.69 2.73
CA SER A 156 -4.54 3.51 3.59
C SER A 156 -5.92 3.31 4.22
N GLY A 157 -6.80 4.31 4.18
CA GLY A 157 -8.12 4.26 4.80
C GLY A 157 -9.21 3.65 3.91
N ALA A 158 -9.40 4.20 2.72
CA ALA A 158 -10.65 4.03 1.98
C ALA A 158 -10.74 2.72 1.19
N THR A 159 -11.46 1.73 1.73
CA THR A 159 -11.92 0.57 0.96
C THR A 159 -13.04 1.00 0.00
N ILE A 160 -12.67 1.44 -1.21
CA ILE A 160 -13.67 1.75 -2.23
C ILE A 160 -14.25 0.44 -2.75
N THR A 161 -15.38 0.00 -2.19
CA THR A 161 -16.17 -1.07 -2.83
C THR A 161 -16.77 -0.46 -4.10
N PRO A 162 -16.32 -0.85 -5.31
CA PRO A 162 -16.89 -0.28 -6.53
C PRO A 162 -18.37 -0.60 -6.52
N THR A 163 -19.22 0.43 -6.48
CA THR A 163 -20.65 0.23 -6.67
C THR A 163 -20.83 -0.12 -8.13
N VAL A 164 -20.75 -1.42 -8.45
CA VAL A 164 -21.03 -1.96 -9.77
C VAL A 164 -22.50 -1.72 -10.03
N THR A 165 -22.82 -0.56 -10.59
CA THR A 165 -24.14 -0.30 -11.15
C THR A 165 -24.28 -1.29 -12.29
N THR A 166 -25.07 -2.35 -12.04
CA THR A 166 -25.32 -3.39 -13.04
C THR A 166 -26.11 -2.74 -14.16
N VAL A 167 -25.41 -2.27 -15.20
CA VAL A 167 -26.05 -1.83 -16.43
C VAL A 167 -26.71 -3.09 -16.97
N THR A 168 -28.04 -3.13 -16.92
CA THR A 168 -28.79 -4.22 -17.51
C THR A 168 -28.59 -4.12 -19.01
N GLU A 169 -27.59 -4.84 -19.54
CA GLU A 169 -27.39 -4.96 -20.98
C GLU A 169 -28.69 -5.45 -21.60
N THR A 170 -29.36 -4.56 -22.32
CA THR A 170 -30.45 -4.96 -23.20
C THR A 170 -29.80 -5.72 -24.34
N THR A 171 -29.86 -7.04 -24.28
CA THR A 171 -29.40 -7.95 -25.32
C THR A 171 -30.13 -7.62 -26.63
N VAL A 172 -29.51 -6.81 -27.49
CA VAL A 172 -29.99 -6.60 -28.85
C VAL A 172 -29.64 -7.86 -29.63
N ALA A 173 -30.67 -8.57 -30.08
CA ALA A 173 -30.52 -9.79 -30.87
C ALA A 173 -29.65 -9.52 -32.12
N GLU A 174 -28.47 -10.15 -32.14
CA GLU A 174 -27.53 -10.10 -33.25
C GLU A 174 -28.17 -10.74 -34.49
N THR A 175 -28.43 -9.93 -35.51
CA THR A 175 -28.95 -10.41 -36.80
C THR A 175 -27.77 -10.78 -37.69
N THR A 176 -27.46 -12.07 -37.77
CA THR A 176 -26.41 -12.62 -38.64
C THR A 176 -26.80 -12.43 -40.11
N THR A 177 -26.09 -11.55 -40.83
CA THR A 177 -26.26 -11.39 -42.28
C THR A 177 -25.11 -12.08 -43.00
N THR A 178 -25.42 -13.18 -43.69
CA THR A 178 -24.49 -13.96 -44.52
C THR A 178 -24.14 -13.18 -45.79
N VAL A 179 -22.89 -12.77 -45.95
CA VAL A 179 -22.37 -12.16 -47.19
C VAL A 179 -21.79 -13.26 -48.08
N ALA A 180 -22.28 -13.37 -49.32
CA ALA A 180 -21.78 -14.31 -50.32
C ALA A 180 -20.45 -13.82 -50.93
N GLU A 181 -19.43 -14.67 -50.91
CA GLU A 181 -18.17 -14.46 -51.62
C GLU A 181 -18.40 -14.40 -53.15
N THR A 182 -17.87 -13.35 -53.77
CA THR A 182 -17.77 -13.24 -55.23
C THR A 182 -16.29 -13.23 -55.60
N THR A 183 -15.80 -14.31 -56.20
CA THR A 183 -14.47 -14.38 -56.82
C THR A 183 -14.54 -13.90 -58.27
N THR A 184 -13.73 -12.89 -58.62
CA THR A 184 -13.41 -12.58 -60.02
C THR A 184 -11.89 -12.63 -60.24
N THR A 185 -11.51 -13.47 -61.20
CA THR A 185 -10.13 -13.62 -61.68
C THR A 185 -9.85 -12.53 -62.73
N SER A 186 -8.86 -11.68 -62.49
CA SER A 186 -8.36 -10.73 -63.49
C SER A 186 -6.87 -10.94 -63.73
N THR A 187 -6.54 -11.35 -64.95
CA THR A 187 -5.17 -11.53 -65.45
C THR A 187 -4.78 -10.29 -66.25
N ILE A 188 -3.71 -9.60 -65.86
CA ILE A 188 -3.12 -8.48 -66.60
C ILE A 188 -1.67 -8.87 -67.02
N PRO A 189 -1.20 -8.47 -68.21
CA PRO A 189 0.10 -8.87 -68.76
C PRO A 189 1.27 -8.03 -68.21
N PRO A 190 2.52 -8.49 -68.32
CA PRO A 190 3.67 -7.88 -67.66
C PRO A 190 4.11 -6.58 -68.33
N THR A 191 4.21 -5.50 -67.54
CA THR A 191 4.84 -4.24 -67.93
C THR A 191 6.26 -4.21 -67.40
N THR A 192 7.23 -4.13 -68.31
CA THR A 192 8.66 -3.91 -68.04
C THR A 192 8.91 -2.50 -67.51
N VAL A 193 9.47 -2.40 -66.31
CA VAL A 193 10.03 -1.17 -65.72
C VAL A 193 11.57 -1.21 -65.73
N PRO A 194 12.25 -0.04 -65.86
CA PRO A 194 13.70 0.04 -66.02
C PRO A 194 14.45 -0.24 -64.72
N ILE A 195 15.62 -0.88 -64.85
CA ILE A 195 16.53 -1.25 -63.77
C ILE A 195 17.11 0.02 -63.13
N THR A 196 16.70 0.32 -61.90
CA THR A 196 17.41 1.22 -60.98
C THR A 196 18.36 0.40 -60.11
N LEU A 197 19.61 0.83 -60.02
CA LEU A 197 20.61 0.28 -59.12
C LEU A 197 20.14 0.44 -57.65
N PRO A 198 20.30 -0.57 -56.79
CA PRO A 198 19.88 -0.47 -55.40
C PRO A 198 20.71 0.59 -54.68
N GLN A 199 20.05 1.56 -54.05
CA GLN A 199 20.68 2.43 -53.05
C GLN A 199 21.06 1.57 -51.84
N THR A 200 22.34 1.61 -51.48
CA THR A 200 22.86 1.02 -50.25
C THR A 200 22.39 1.84 -49.06
N VAL A 201 21.28 1.44 -48.47
CA VAL A 201 20.84 1.93 -47.16
C VAL A 201 21.79 1.34 -46.11
N PRO A 202 22.32 2.13 -45.15
CA PRO A 202 23.09 1.59 -44.04
C PRO A 202 22.29 0.50 -43.32
N PRO A 203 22.93 -0.58 -42.83
CA PRO A 203 22.22 -1.64 -42.13
C PRO A 203 21.47 -1.03 -40.94
N THR A 204 20.15 -1.07 -41.00
CA THR A 204 19.29 -0.81 -39.83
C THR A 204 19.66 -1.88 -38.82
N LEU A 205 20.35 -1.47 -37.75
CA LEU A 205 20.56 -2.34 -36.61
C LEU A 205 19.17 -2.77 -36.11
N PRO A 206 18.96 -4.08 -35.84
CA PRO A 206 17.72 -4.49 -35.22
C PRO A 206 17.54 -3.66 -33.94
N PRO A 207 16.32 -3.19 -33.65
CA PRO A 207 16.06 -2.53 -32.37
C PRO A 207 16.57 -3.45 -31.26
N PRO A 208 17.15 -2.89 -30.17
CA PRO A 208 17.53 -3.70 -29.03
C PRO A 208 16.32 -4.56 -28.63
N PRO A 209 16.52 -5.84 -28.25
CA PRO A 209 15.43 -6.66 -27.79
C PRO A 209 14.72 -5.89 -26.69
N VAL A 210 13.41 -5.67 -26.89
CA VAL A 210 12.57 -5.09 -25.85
C VAL A 210 12.60 -6.10 -24.72
N THR A 211 13.32 -5.76 -23.64
CA THR A 211 13.22 -6.50 -22.38
C THR A 211 11.82 -6.24 -21.87
N THR A 212 10.89 -7.13 -22.22
CA THR A 212 9.59 -7.18 -21.57
C THR A 212 9.86 -7.49 -20.11
N LEU A 213 9.52 -6.57 -19.20
CA LEU A 213 9.38 -6.92 -17.79
C LEU A 213 8.51 -8.17 -17.71
N PRO A 214 8.83 -9.15 -16.84
CA PRO A 214 7.92 -10.26 -16.60
C PRO A 214 6.53 -9.68 -16.25
N GLU A 215 5.49 -10.23 -16.87
CA GLU A 215 4.11 -9.86 -16.51
C GLU A 215 3.96 -10.01 -14.99
N VAL A 216 3.57 -8.94 -14.32
CA VAL A 216 3.19 -8.99 -12.90
C VAL A 216 2.08 -10.05 -12.82
N PRO A 217 2.26 -11.12 -12.01
CA PRO A 217 1.23 -12.14 -11.90
C PRO A 217 -0.05 -11.48 -11.38
N THR A 218 -1.06 -11.36 -12.23
CA THR A 218 -2.40 -10.87 -11.86
C THR A 218 -3.22 -11.98 -11.18
N GLY A 219 -2.54 -12.83 -10.41
CA GLY A 219 -3.19 -13.88 -9.64
C GLY A 219 -3.99 -13.26 -8.50
N SER A 220 -5.25 -13.64 -8.36
CA SER A 220 -6.02 -13.33 -7.15
C SER A 220 -5.28 -13.88 -5.93
N ILE A 221 -5.02 -13.05 -4.92
CA ILE A 221 -4.53 -13.51 -3.62
C ILE A 221 -5.46 -14.62 -3.14
N THR A 222 -4.91 -15.83 -2.97
CA THR A 222 -5.69 -16.94 -2.43
C THR A 222 -5.59 -16.92 -0.92
N THR A 223 -6.74 -16.85 -0.27
CA THR A 223 -6.83 -16.99 1.19
C THR A 223 -6.94 -18.47 1.52
N GLY A 224 -6.10 -18.94 2.44
CA GLY A 224 -5.97 -20.34 2.81
C GLY A 224 -6.06 -20.54 4.32
N ASN A 225 -6.49 -21.73 4.74
CA ASN A 225 -6.38 -22.12 6.14
C ASN A 225 -4.97 -22.66 6.38
N MET A 226 -4.23 -22.10 7.35
CA MET A 226 -2.87 -22.59 7.69
C MET A 226 -2.84 -24.10 7.94
N MET A 227 -3.92 -24.67 8.45
CA MET A 227 -3.97 -26.09 8.78
C MET A 227 -4.07 -27.02 7.56
N ASP A 228 -4.51 -26.50 6.42
CA ASP A 228 -4.58 -27.28 5.18
C ASP A 228 -3.21 -27.34 4.49
N THR A 229 -2.35 -26.35 4.76
CA THR A 229 -1.07 -26.16 4.09
C THR A 229 0.13 -26.55 4.97
N TRP A 230 0.05 -26.36 6.29
CA TRP A 230 1.19 -26.48 7.22
C TRP A 230 1.02 -27.57 8.28
N ILE A 231 2.16 -28.08 8.73
CA ILE A 231 2.30 -29.05 9.79
C ILE A 231 2.66 -28.32 11.08
N ALA A 232 1.84 -28.47 12.12
CA ALA A 232 2.14 -27.97 13.44
C ALA A 232 3.42 -28.65 13.98
N PRO A 233 4.39 -27.91 14.56
CA PRO A 233 5.59 -28.54 15.10
C PRO A 233 5.26 -29.49 16.26
N PRO A 234 6.12 -30.48 16.56
CA PRO A 234 5.90 -31.37 17.69
C PRO A 234 5.70 -30.61 19.01
N GLY A 235 4.63 -30.93 19.73
CA GLY A 235 4.25 -30.25 20.99
C GLY A 235 3.27 -29.08 20.83
N PHE A 236 2.84 -28.81 19.60
CA PHE A 236 1.87 -27.77 19.26
C PHE A 236 0.70 -28.35 18.47
N THR A 237 -0.46 -27.73 18.59
CA THR A 237 -1.63 -27.98 17.75
C THR A 237 -2.19 -26.68 17.21
N PHE A 238 -2.58 -26.67 15.94
CA PHE A 238 -3.42 -25.61 15.41
C PHE A 238 -4.83 -25.74 15.96
N ASP A 239 -5.42 -24.61 16.37
CA ASP A 239 -6.81 -24.55 16.78
C ASP A 239 -7.73 -24.32 15.58
N GLN A 240 -8.59 -25.30 15.31
CA GLN A 240 -9.52 -25.22 14.20
C GLN A 240 -10.60 -24.16 14.41
N ASP A 241 -11.00 -23.94 15.65
CA ASP A 241 -12.08 -23.02 15.98
C ASP A 241 -11.59 -21.56 16.01
N ALA A 242 -10.28 -21.34 16.21
CA ALA A 242 -9.65 -20.03 16.07
C ALA A 242 -9.51 -19.59 14.60
N SER A 243 -9.49 -20.52 13.65
CA SER A 243 -9.34 -20.19 12.23
C SER A 243 -10.54 -19.40 11.68
N ASP A 244 -11.76 -19.62 12.20
CA ASP A 244 -12.96 -18.84 11.83
C ASP A 244 -12.91 -17.39 12.34
N VAL A 245 -12.19 -17.11 13.43
CA VAL A 245 -12.04 -15.75 13.98
C VAL A 245 -11.07 -14.91 13.15
N TRP A 246 -10.08 -15.56 12.52
CA TRP A 246 -8.97 -14.87 11.84
C TRP A 246 -8.94 -15.07 10.32
N ALA A 247 -9.69 -16.03 9.75
CA ALA A 247 -9.96 -16.07 8.31
C ALA A 247 -10.70 -14.80 7.81
N GLY A 248 -11.29 -14.03 8.73
CA GLY A 248 -11.89 -12.72 8.47
C GLY A 248 -10.99 -11.52 8.79
N VAL A 249 -9.79 -11.71 9.35
CA VAL A 249 -8.81 -10.65 9.66
C VAL A 249 -7.61 -10.81 8.72
N ILE A 250 -7.93 -10.94 7.44
CA ILE A 250 -6.94 -10.78 6.38
C ILE A 250 -6.96 -9.29 6.11
N PHE A 251 -6.03 -8.56 6.73
CA PHE A 251 -5.64 -7.28 6.16
C PHE A 251 -4.94 -7.64 4.85
N ALA A 252 -5.66 -7.53 3.72
CA ALA A 252 -4.92 -7.27 2.49
C ALA A 252 -4.02 -6.07 2.82
N PRO A 253 -2.73 -6.09 2.47
CA PRO A 253 -1.86 -4.96 2.73
C PRO A 253 -2.29 -3.84 1.79
N GLU A 254 -3.32 -3.11 2.20
CA GLU A 254 -3.86 -1.95 1.52
C GLU A 254 -2.88 -0.76 1.61
N GLY A 255 -1.79 -0.91 2.40
CA GLY A 255 -0.82 0.14 2.69
C GLY A 255 0.54 0.09 1.97
N VAL A 256 0.87 -0.95 1.20
CA VAL A 256 2.16 -0.98 0.48
C VAL A 256 2.02 -1.59 -0.92
N ALA A 257 1.74 -0.71 -1.89
CA ALA A 257 1.62 -1.06 -3.30
C ALA A 257 2.88 -1.76 -3.88
N SER A 258 4.05 -1.60 -3.24
CA SER A 258 5.31 -2.24 -3.67
C SER A 258 5.43 -3.71 -3.27
N ILE A 259 4.77 -4.19 -2.21
CA ILE A 259 4.83 -5.62 -1.79
C ILE A 259 3.56 -6.40 -2.15
N ALA A 260 2.40 -5.73 -2.27
CA ALA A 260 1.13 -6.37 -2.63
C ALA A 260 1.18 -7.31 -3.87
N PRO A 261 1.91 -7.00 -4.96
CA PRO A 261 2.03 -7.89 -6.11
C PRO A 261 2.79 -9.20 -5.83
N PHE A 262 3.52 -9.25 -4.72
CA PHE A 262 4.40 -10.36 -4.38
C PHE A 262 3.76 -11.33 -3.41
N ILE A 263 2.63 -10.98 -2.80
CA ILE A 263 1.92 -11.80 -1.82
C ILE A 263 1.02 -12.77 -2.55
N VAL A 264 1.36 -14.04 -2.46
CA VAL A 264 0.66 -15.13 -3.14
C VAL A 264 -0.41 -15.73 -2.22
N ALA A 265 -0.17 -15.75 -0.92
CA ALA A 265 -1.12 -16.22 0.07
C ALA A 265 -0.88 -15.57 1.44
N TYR A 266 -1.99 -15.34 2.15
CA TYR A 266 -1.98 -14.98 3.56
C TYR A 266 -2.76 -16.05 4.33
N GLU A 267 -2.12 -16.68 5.30
CA GLU A 267 -2.71 -17.74 6.11
C GLU A 267 -2.53 -17.41 7.59
N GLY A 268 -3.62 -17.25 8.33
CA GLY A 268 -3.58 -16.98 9.78
C GLY A 268 -3.91 -18.22 10.61
N GLY A 269 -3.33 -18.31 11.81
CA GLY A 269 -3.61 -19.40 12.74
C GLY A 269 -3.21 -19.11 14.19
N ALA A 270 -3.96 -19.69 15.12
CA ALA A 270 -3.57 -19.76 16.52
C ALA A 270 -2.97 -21.15 16.81
N MET A 271 -1.82 -21.16 17.49
CA MET A 271 -1.22 -22.39 17.99
C MET A 271 -1.25 -22.43 19.50
N TYR A 272 -1.59 -23.60 20.01
CA TYR A 272 -1.64 -23.91 21.42
C TYR A 272 -0.60 -24.97 21.74
N SER A 273 0.02 -24.86 22.91
CA SER A 273 0.81 -25.95 23.47
C SER A 273 -0.08 -27.12 23.87
N ASP A 274 0.50 -28.31 24.04
CA ASP A 274 -0.22 -29.54 24.46
C ASP A 274 -1.02 -29.39 25.77
N ASP A 275 -0.71 -28.40 26.61
CA ASP A 275 -1.44 -28.10 27.86
C ASP A 275 -2.63 -27.15 27.67
N GLY A 276 -2.89 -26.70 26.45
CA GLY A 276 -4.01 -25.84 26.07
C GLY A 276 -3.77 -24.34 26.28
N SER A 277 -2.54 -23.92 26.57
CA SER A 277 -2.17 -22.50 26.59
C SER A 277 -1.98 -21.95 25.18
N LEU A 278 -2.54 -20.76 24.89
CA LEU A 278 -2.25 -20.04 23.65
C LEU A 278 -0.76 -19.71 23.64
N TYR A 279 -0.05 -20.19 22.62
CA TYR A 279 1.40 -20.12 22.56
C TYR A 279 1.87 -19.16 21.46
N ALA A 280 1.16 -19.11 20.34
CA ALA A 280 1.53 -18.28 19.21
C ALA A 280 0.31 -17.82 18.43
N MET A 281 0.36 -16.58 17.94
CA MET A 281 -0.52 -16.05 16.92
C MET A 281 0.33 -15.81 15.67
N GLY A 282 0.18 -16.66 14.66
CA GLY A 282 0.94 -16.56 13.42
C GLY A 282 0.06 -16.06 12.28
N ALA A 283 0.62 -15.18 11.48
CA ALA A 283 0.16 -14.97 10.12
C ALA A 283 1.33 -15.23 9.19
N LEU A 284 1.11 -16.12 8.25
CA LEU A 284 2.10 -16.53 7.28
C LEU A 284 1.79 -15.87 5.95
N GLU A 285 2.75 -15.10 5.47
CA GLU A 285 2.64 -14.40 4.21
C GLU A 285 3.55 -15.07 3.17
N LEU A 286 2.96 -15.88 2.31
CA LEU A 286 3.70 -16.55 1.25
C LEU A 286 3.92 -15.58 0.11
N THR A 287 5.13 -15.06 -0.01
CA THR A 287 5.51 -14.25 -1.16
C THR A 287 6.20 -15.08 -2.25
N SER A 288 6.25 -14.56 -3.47
CA SER A 288 7.09 -15.10 -4.54
C SER A 288 8.31 -14.22 -4.78
N ASP A 289 9.50 -14.81 -4.63
CA ASP A 289 10.81 -14.32 -5.06
C ASP A 289 11.19 -12.91 -4.58
N PHE A 290 11.47 -12.76 -3.28
CA PHE A 290 12.13 -11.56 -2.76
C PHE A 290 13.51 -11.35 -3.39
N THR A 291 13.76 -10.14 -3.91
CA THR A 291 15.10 -9.60 -4.14
C THR A 291 15.67 -9.01 -2.84
N ASP A 292 16.99 -8.88 -2.73
CA ASP A 292 17.65 -8.36 -1.51
C ASP A 292 17.11 -6.98 -1.05
N GLY A 293 16.65 -6.12 -1.97
CA GLY A 293 16.05 -4.83 -1.64
C GLY A 293 14.65 -4.96 -1.03
N GLN A 294 13.83 -5.87 -1.55
CA GLN A 294 12.46 -6.09 -1.09
C GLN A 294 12.39 -6.75 0.29
N ILE A 295 13.47 -7.40 0.73
CA ILE A 295 13.58 -7.92 2.09
C ILE A 295 13.59 -6.78 3.11
N SER A 296 14.29 -5.67 2.80
CA SER A 296 14.28 -4.48 3.67
C SER A 296 12.89 -3.87 3.70
N ASP A 297 12.30 -3.63 2.52
CA ASP A 297 10.96 -3.03 2.41
C ASP A 297 9.90 -3.85 3.14
N TRP A 298 9.98 -5.19 3.09
CA TRP A 298 9.07 -6.08 3.82
C TRP A 298 9.28 -6.03 5.33
N ILE A 299 10.54 -5.99 5.79
CA ILE A 299 10.85 -5.82 7.22
C ILE A 299 10.36 -4.45 7.71
N ASP A 300 10.56 -3.39 6.92
CA ASP A 300 10.13 -2.03 7.26
C ASP A 300 8.60 -1.89 7.21
N TYR A 301 7.91 -2.71 6.41
CA TYR A 301 6.45 -2.78 6.39
C TYR A 301 5.89 -3.46 7.65
N GLU A 302 6.36 -4.68 7.95
CA GLU A 302 5.80 -5.48 9.04
C GLU A 302 6.31 -5.03 10.42
N SER A 303 7.49 -4.41 10.47
CA SER A 303 8.09 -3.90 11.70
C SER A 303 8.17 -2.39 11.68
N ALA A 304 7.94 -1.72 12.81
CA ALA A 304 8.07 -0.28 12.91
C ALA A 304 9.55 0.19 12.95
N GLY A 305 10.47 -0.58 12.34
CA GLY A 305 11.90 -0.33 12.27
C GLY A 305 12.68 -0.55 13.57
N ASN A 306 12.04 -1.05 14.64
CA ASN A 306 12.64 -1.13 15.98
C ASN A 306 13.21 -2.52 16.34
N GLY A 307 13.37 -3.40 15.36
CA GLY A 307 13.84 -4.76 15.57
C GLY A 307 15.36 -4.93 15.49
N GLU A 308 15.80 -6.16 15.74
CA GLU A 308 17.20 -6.58 15.60
C GLU A 308 17.29 -7.98 14.97
N VAL A 309 18.38 -8.26 14.25
CA VAL A 309 18.64 -9.61 13.72
C VAL A 309 19.12 -10.51 14.85
N GLN A 310 18.37 -11.57 15.12
CA GLN A 310 18.73 -12.68 15.99
C GLN A 310 19.03 -13.95 15.17
N THR A 311 19.64 -14.93 15.81
CA THR A 311 19.94 -16.23 15.19
C THR A 311 19.31 -17.34 16.02
N THR A 312 18.51 -18.19 15.38
CA THR A 312 17.91 -19.35 16.04
C THR A 312 18.96 -20.39 16.42
N PRO A 313 18.65 -21.31 17.35
CA PRO A 313 19.50 -22.48 17.63
C PRO A 313 19.90 -23.30 16.39
N GLY A 314 19.01 -23.41 15.40
CA GLY A 314 19.22 -24.05 14.10
C GLY A 314 20.07 -23.23 13.11
N GLY A 315 20.38 -21.97 13.43
CA GLY A 315 21.22 -21.09 12.63
C GLY A 315 20.47 -20.22 11.62
N LEU A 316 19.15 -20.09 11.74
CA LEU A 316 18.33 -19.20 10.90
C LEU A 316 18.46 -17.77 11.41
N SER A 317 18.61 -16.81 10.49
CA SER A 317 18.52 -15.37 10.82
C SER A 317 17.05 -14.96 10.90
N VAL A 318 16.69 -14.29 12.00
CA VAL A 318 15.33 -13.85 12.29
C VAL A 318 15.37 -12.37 12.69
N TRP A 319 14.57 -11.52 12.08
CA TRP A 319 14.31 -10.18 12.58
C TRP A 319 13.36 -10.27 13.77
N TYR A 320 13.80 -9.81 14.93
CA TYR A 320 13.03 -9.80 16.16
C TYR A 320 12.67 -8.36 16.50
N GLU A 321 11.38 -8.06 16.59
CA GLU A 321 10.90 -6.81 17.15
C GLU A 321 10.35 -7.07 18.56
N PRO A 322 10.93 -6.45 19.61
CA PRO A 322 10.40 -6.55 20.95
C PRO A 322 9.00 -5.92 21.04
N PRO A 323 8.16 -6.34 22.00
CA PRO A 323 6.84 -5.76 22.15
C PRO A 323 6.93 -4.25 22.40
N ALA A 324 6.07 -3.49 21.72
CA ALA A 324 5.80 -2.10 22.08
C ALA A 324 5.38 -1.98 23.55
N ALA A 325 5.54 -0.79 24.15
CA ALA A 325 5.31 -0.58 25.58
C ALA A 325 3.89 -0.95 26.07
N ASP A 326 2.93 -1.00 25.15
CA ASP A 326 1.53 -1.35 25.33
C ASP A 326 1.11 -2.66 24.64
N SER A 327 2.04 -3.36 23.97
CA SER A 327 1.79 -4.64 23.33
C SER A 327 2.15 -5.81 24.25
N THR A 328 1.37 -6.88 24.17
CA THR A 328 1.71 -8.17 24.78
C THR A 328 2.35 -9.13 23.78
N TYR A 329 2.75 -8.66 22.59
CA TYR A 329 3.28 -9.53 21.55
C TYR A 329 4.62 -9.05 21.01
N ALA A 330 5.54 -9.98 20.84
CA ALA A 330 6.78 -9.79 20.09
C ALA A 330 6.61 -10.34 18.67
N LEU A 331 7.24 -9.70 17.69
CA LEU A 331 7.20 -10.09 16.29
C LEU A 331 8.53 -10.76 15.91
N TYR A 332 8.43 -11.87 15.19
CA TYR A 332 9.57 -12.60 14.65
C TYR A 332 9.36 -12.78 13.15
N LEU A 333 10.25 -12.23 12.32
CA LEU A 333 10.22 -12.38 10.87
C LEU A 333 11.44 -13.12 10.37
N TRP A 334 11.26 -14.01 9.41
CA TRP A 334 12.38 -14.69 8.77
C TRP A 334 12.08 -15.02 7.33
N ILE A 335 13.15 -15.30 6.58
CA ILE A 335 13.07 -15.64 5.17
C ILE A 335 13.67 -17.02 4.96
N LEU A 336 12.92 -17.87 4.29
CA LEU A 336 13.37 -19.20 3.91
C LEU A 336 13.24 -19.41 2.40
N GLY A 337 14.37 -19.29 1.70
CA GLY A 337 14.40 -19.35 0.25
C GLY A 337 13.61 -18.19 -0.35
N LYS A 338 12.40 -18.46 -0.82
CA LYS A 338 11.51 -17.46 -1.44
C LYS A 338 10.31 -17.05 -0.58
N TYR A 339 10.22 -17.59 0.64
CA TYR A 339 9.09 -17.35 1.54
C TYR A 339 9.47 -16.35 2.62
N GLY A 340 8.71 -15.26 2.74
CA GLY A 340 8.66 -14.45 3.96
C GLY A 340 7.76 -15.13 4.98
N MET A 341 8.11 -15.03 6.26
CA MET A 341 7.34 -15.64 7.32
C MET A 341 7.39 -14.76 8.55
N TYR A 342 6.24 -14.52 9.18
CA TYR A 342 6.23 -13.86 10.48
C TYR A 342 5.37 -14.61 11.50
N VAL A 343 5.67 -14.39 12.78
CA VAL A 343 4.87 -14.87 13.88
C VAL A 343 4.87 -13.84 15.01
N THR A 344 3.71 -13.64 15.61
CA THR A 344 3.55 -12.85 16.83
C THR A 344 3.35 -13.76 18.04
N LEU A 345 4.14 -13.56 19.09
CA LEU A 345 4.15 -14.42 20.28
C LEU A 345 3.95 -13.61 21.54
N ASP A 346 3.24 -14.17 22.54
CA ASP A 346 3.03 -13.51 23.83
C ASP A 346 4.37 -13.23 24.55
N VAL A 347 4.46 -12.11 25.26
CA VAL A 347 5.70 -11.70 25.95
C VAL A 347 6.06 -12.74 27.02
N GLY A 348 7.27 -13.28 26.91
CA GLY A 348 7.77 -14.32 27.82
C GLY A 348 7.87 -15.70 27.17
N ILE A 349 7.39 -15.85 25.93
CA ILE A 349 7.67 -17.00 25.08
C ILE A 349 8.91 -16.69 24.23
N ASP A 350 9.94 -17.54 24.35
CA ASP A 350 11.07 -17.50 23.44
C ASP A 350 10.63 -18.03 22.08
N GLY A 351 10.60 -17.15 21.08
CA GLY A 351 10.15 -17.47 19.74
C GLY A 351 11.20 -18.14 18.85
N LEU A 352 12.48 -18.03 19.18
CA LEU A 352 13.53 -18.61 18.34
C LEU A 352 13.43 -20.14 18.23
N PRO A 353 13.19 -20.91 19.32
CA PRO A 353 12.94 -22.36 19.22
C PRO A 353 11.68 -22.70 18.43
N PHE A 354 10.66 -21.85 18.48
CA PHE A 354 9.44 -22.04 17.72
C PHE A 354 9.72 -21.88 16.21
N VAL A 355 10.44 -20.83 15.80
CA VAL A 355 10.82 -20.61 14.39
C VAL A 355 11.61 -21.79 13.84
N ASP A 356 12.55 -22.33 14.62
CA ASP A 356 13.27 -23.56 14.24
C ASP A 356 12.34 -24.76 14.08
N ALA A 357 11.50 -25.02 15.07
CA ALA A 357 10.61 -26.17 15.06
C ALA A 357 9.60 -26.10 13.90
N PHE A 358 9.08 -24.91 13.60
CA PHE A 358 8.23 -24.66 12.44
C PHE A 358 8.98 -24.88 11.14
N THR A 359 10.20 -24.36 11.03
CA THR A 359 11.00 -24.49 9.82
C THR A 359 11.34 -25.95 9.55
N THR A 360 11.81 -26.69 10.57
CA THR A 360 12.07 -28.13 10.45
C THR A 360 10.81 -28.92 10.11
N ALA A 361 9.66 -28.62 10.72
CA ALA A 361 8.43 -29.39 10.48
C ALA A 361 7.89 -29.25 9.05
N ASN A 362 8.18 -28.13 8.38
CA ASN A 362 7.56 -27.79 7.10
C ASN A 362 8.51 -27.78 5.90
N PHE A 363 9.83 -27.72 6.14
CA PHE A 363 10.81 -27.57 5.07
C PHE A 363 11.97 -28.58 5.10
N GLU A 364 12.05 -29.45 6.12
CA GLU A 364 13.06 -30.53 6.24
C GLU A 364 12.44 -31.93 6.20
#